data_AF-A0A2H9U1M4-F1
#
_entry.id   AF-A0A2H9U1M4-F1
#
_cell.length_a   1.000
_cell.length_b   1.000
_cell.length_c   1.000
_cell.angle_alpha   90.00
_cell.angle_beta   90.00
_cell.angle_gamma   90.00
#
_symmetry.space_group_name_H-M   'P 1'
#
loop_
_entity.id
_entity.type
_entity.pdbx_description
1 polymer ?
#
loop_
_entity_poly.entity_id
_entity_poly.type
_entity_poly.pdbx_seq_one_letter_code
_entity_poly.pdbx_strand_id
1 'polypeptide(L)'
;MNKLTNTLLAATLIVGLPLGAYAATDTTAKTQPDTMMDCAMEGNKTGDHNMAGKHHGGRHDKMARMNNMTPEQMQAHLQQRYDRIEDPAKKAEFVKKLNDRATGMAKHAEAMKQFAEANQ
;
A
#
# COMPACT_ATOMS: atom_id res chain seq x y z
N MET A 1 14.05 42.11 -27.38
CA MET A 1 14.41 40.82 -26.77
C MET A 1 15.77 40.99 -26.12
N ASN A 2 15.82 41.31 -24.82
CA ASN A 2 17.08 41.47 -24.09
C ASN A 2 17.19 40.30 -23.10
N LYS A 3 18.14 39.40 -23.39
CA LYS A 3 18.53 38.28 -22.55
C LYS A 3 19.50 38.80 -21.49
N LEU A 4 19.21 38.57 -20.21
CA LEU A 4 20.21 38.62 -19.16
C LEU A 4 20.02 37.42 -18.23
N THR A 5 20.94 36.48 -18.41
CA THR A 5 21.19 35.26 -17.66
C THR A 5 21.74 35.54 -16.26
N ASN A 6 21.31 34.70 -15.32
CA ASN A 6 22.03 34.17 -14.16
C ASN A 6 22.54 35.15 -13.09
N THR A 7 21.91 35.10 -11.91
CA THR A 7 22.50 35.59 -10.65
C THR A 7 22.18 34.60 -9.52
N LEU A 8 23.21 33.81 -9.21
CA LEU A 8 23.62 33.29 -7.89
C LEU A 8 22.64 32.47 -7.02
N LEU A 9 23.04 31.20 -6.85
CA LEU A 9 22.98 30.43 -5.61
C LEU A 9 23.07 31.29 -4.34
N ALA A 10 22.12 31.11 -3.43
CA ALA A 10 22.32 31.29 -1.99
C ALA A 10 21.98 29.97 -1.30
N ALA A 11 22.98 29.44 -0.61
CA ALA A 11 23.00 28.13 0.01
C ALA A 11 22.61 28.20 1.51
N THR A 12 22.37 27.03 2.11
CA THR A 12 22.57 26.66 3.54
C THR A 12 21.59 27.26 4.57
N LEU A 13 20.68 26.46 5.17
CA LEU A 13 20.82 25.54 6.34
C LEU A 13 20.39 26.20 7.67
N ILE A 14 19.15 25.94 8.11
CA ILE A 14 18.69 25.96 9.53
C ILE A 14 17.50 24.97 9.58
N VAL A 15 17.64 23.67 9.85
CA VAL A 15 17.97 22.97 11.12
C VAL A 15 17.15 23.49 12.30
N GLY A 16 16.03 22.82 12.61
CA GLY A 16 15.23 23.14 13.81
C GLY A 16 13.90 22.41 13.93
N LEU A 17 13.86 21.09 13.74
CA LEU A 17 12.73 20.24 14.14
C LEU A 17 13.10 19.53 15.45
N PRO A 18 12.42 19.77 16.58
CA PRO A 18 12.58 18.93 17.75
C PRO A 18 11.85 17.61 17.50
N LEU A 19 12.62 16.59 17.14
CA LEU A 19 12.26 15.19 17.31
C LEU A 19 12.21 14.90 18.82
N GLY A 20 11.11 14.33 19.32
CA GLY A 20 11.09 13.84 20.70
C GLY A 20 9.80 13.13 21.12
N ALA A 21 9.97 11.85 21.51
CA ALA A 21 9.11 11.02 22.36
C ALA A 21 8.01 10.17 21.70
N TYR A 22 8.39 9.01 21.15
CA TYR A 22 7.62 7.78 21.36
C TYR A 22 8.32 6.98 22.45
N ALA A 23 7.66 6.84 23.60
CA ALA A 23 8.09 5.99 24.70
C ALA A 23 7.75 4.52 24.37
N ALA A 24 8.74 3.65 24.57
CA ALA A 24 8.59 2.21 24.60
C ALA A 24 7.98 1.77 25.94
N THR A 25 7.03 0.82 25.89
CA THR A 25 6.74 -0.08 27.02
C THR A 25 6.40 -1.45 26.48
N ASP A 26 7.37 -2.37 26.56
CA ASP A 26 7.15 -3.81 26.58
C ASP A 26 6.43 -4.19 27.88
N THR A 27 5.45 -5.09 27.81
CA THR A 27 5.27 -6.13 28.84
C THR A 27 4.51 -7.35 28.28
N THR A 28 5.04 -8.50 28.68
CA THR A 28 4.81 -9.88 28.28
C THR A 28 3.66 -10.59 29.02
N ALA A 29 3.13 -11.63 28.37
CA ALA A 29 2.71 -12.96 28.88
C ALA A 29 1.53 -13.14 29.88
N LYS A 30 0.53 -13.95 29.46
CA LYS A 30 -0.20 -15.05 30.17
C LYS A 30 -1.43 -15.47 29.32
N THR A 31 -1.98 -16.69 29.22
CA THR A 31 -1.87 -18.02 29.87
C THR A 31 -2.47 -19.08 28.91
N GLN A 32 -2.09 -20.35 29.06
CA GLN A 32 -2.61 -21.56 28.37
C GLN A 32 -4.12 -21.82 28.61
N PRO A 33 -4.71 -22.83 27.92
CA PRO A 33 -4.95 -24.07 28.67
C PRO A 33 -4.61 -25.36 27.92
N ASP A 34 -4.25 -26.35 28.74
CA ASP A 34 -4.17 -27.79 28.50
C ASP A 34 -5.32 -28.36 27.64
N THR A 35 -5.00 -29.37 26.84
CA THR A 35 -5.55 -30.73 27.01
C THR A 35 -4.80 -31.70 26.09
N MET A 36 -4.46 -32.84 26.68
CA MET A 36 -3.65 -33.90 26.12
C MET A 36 -4.54 -34.89 25.35
N MET A 37 -3.93 -35.62 24.40
CA MET A 37 -4.31 -36.96 23.92
C MET A 37 -5.74 -37.16 23.38
N ASP A 38 -5.88 -37.53 22.10
CA ASP A 38 -5.93 -38.94 21.68
C ASP A 38 -6.36 -39.02 20.19
N CYS A 39 -5.63 -39.81 19.40
CA CYS A 39 -6.01 -40.15 18.03
C CYS A 39 -6.91 -41.38 18.10
N ALA A 40 -8.23 -41.20 17.95
CA ALA A 40 -9.15 -42.31 17.70
C ALA A 40 -10.02 -42.03 16.47
N MET A 41 -9.71 -42.75 15.39
CA MET A 41 -10.57 -43.02 14.25
C MET A 41 -11.74 -43.90 14.71
N GLU A 42 -12.97 -43.37 14.80
CA GLU A 42 -14.17 -44.23 14.73
C GLU A 42 -15.36 -43.46 14.16
N GLY A 43 -16.05 -44.09 13.21
CA GLY A 43 -16.84 -43.44 12.19
C GLY A 43 -18.13 -42.75 12.65
N ASN A 44 -18.50 -41.72 11.91
CA ASN A 44 -19.91 -41.38 11.73
C ASN A 44 -20.16 -40.99 10.26
N LYS A 45 -20.56 -41.98 9.46
CA LYS A 45 -21.29 -41.72 8.22
C LYS A 45 -22.68 -41.25 8.63
N THR A 46 -22.96 -39.96 8.48
CA THR A 46 -24.23 -39.36 7.97
C THR A 46 -24.23 -37.89 8.34
N GLY A 47 -23.70 -37.07 7.45
CA GLY A 47 -23.64 -35.63 7.63
C GLY A 47 -23.40 -35.00 6.28
N ASP A 48 -24.52 -34.74 5.61
CA ASP A 48 -24.66 -33.96 4.39
C ASP A 48 -23.82 -32.67 4.44
N HIS A 49 -22.60 -32.73 3.92
CA HIS A 49 -21.77 -31.57 3.68
C HIS A 49 -21.31 -31.62 2.23
N ASN A 50 -22.16 -31.02 1.39
CA ASN A 50 -21.80 -30.37 0.14
C ASN A 50 -20.34 -29.89 0.15
N MET A 51 -19.43 -30.71 -0.37
CA MET A 51 -18.09 -30.28 -0.75
C MET A 51 -18.16 -29.46 -2.05
N ALA A 52 -19.05 -28.45 -2.06
CA ALA A 52 -19.04 -27.34 -3.00
C ALA A 52 -18.05 -26.28 -2.48
N GLY A 53 -16.81 -26.71 -2.21
CA GLY A 53 -15.69 -25.84 -1.90
C GLY A 53 -15.36 -25.01 -3.13
N LYS A 54 -16.02 -23.87 -3.26
CA LYS A 54 -15.91 -22.91 -4.35
C LYS A 54 -14.54 -22.22 -4.30
N HIS A 55 -13.49 -22.96 -4.64
CA HIS A 55 -12.10 -22.52 -4.57
C HIS A 55 -11.67 -21.63 -5.75
N HIS A 56 -12.46 -20.67 -6.23
CA HIS A 56 -12.02 -19.76 -7.32
C HIS A 56 -12.58 -18.31 -7.25
N GLY A 57 -12.76 -17.72 -6.06
CA GLY A 57 -13.06 -16.28 -5.93
C GLY A 57 -11.83 -15.35 -5.90
N GLY A 58 -10.66 -15.86 -5.48
CA GLY A 58 -9.56 -15.01 -5.01
C GLY A 58 -8.89 -14.07 -6.03
N ARG A 59 -9.00 -14.32 -7.34
CA ARG A 59 -8.40 -13.43 -8.37
C ARG A 59 -9.39 -12.39 -8.88
N HIS A 60 -10.61 -12.80 -9.19
CA HIS A 60 -11.64 -11.89 -9.68
C HIS A 60 -12.04 -10.87 -8.60
N ASP A 61 -12.22 -11.33 -7.36
CA ASP A 61 -12.57 -10.47 -6.23
C ASP A 61 -11.44 -9.50 -5.89
N LYS A 62 -10.18 -9.94 -6.03
CA LYS A 62 -9.02 -9.07 -5.81
C LYS A 62 -8.92 -7.97 -6.87
N MET A 63 -9.17 -8.30 -8.14
CA MET A 63 -9.16 -7.31 -9.22
C MET A 63 -10.30 -6.30 -9.08
N ALA A 64 -11.51 -6.76 -8.72
CA ALA A 64 -12.64 -5.88 -8.43
C ALA A 64 -12.36 -4.94 -7.25
N ARG A 65 -11.79 -5.45 -6.16
CA ARG A 65 -11.41 -4.64 -4.99
C ARG A 65 -10.30 -3.62 -5.30
N MET A 66 -9.34 -3.97 -6.16
CA MET A 66 -8.30 -3.03 -6.59
C MET A 66 -8.86 -1.93 -7.50
N ASN A 67 -9.77 -2.27 -8.41
CA ASN A 67 -10.41 -1.31 -9.31
C ASN A 67 -11.34 -0.33 -8.57
N ASN A 68 -11.94 -0.78 -7.46
CA ASN A 68 -12.90 0.01 -6.68
C ASN A 68 -12.27 0.68 -5.45
N MET A 69 -10.95 0.75 -5.36
CA MET A 69 -10.28 1.37 -4.22
C MET A 69 -10.49 2.89 -4.28
N THR A 70 -11.10 3.46 -3.24
CA THR A 70 -11.32 4.91 -3.19
C THR A 70 -9.99 5.65 -3.06
N PRO A 71 -9.91 6.94 -3.45
CA PRO A 71 -8.70 7.74 -3.26
C PRO A 71 -8.19 7.74 -1.81
N GLU A 72 -9.10 7.77 -0.83
CA GLU A 72 -8.76 7.76 0.59
C GLU A 72 -8.13 6.42 1.01
N GLN A 73 -8.68 5.30 0.52
CA GLN A 73 -8.12 3.97 0.77
C GLN A 73 -6.74 3.81 0.12
N MET A 74 -6.55 4.40 -1.06
CA MET A 74 -5.25 4.43 -1.72
C MET A 74 -4.23 5.23 -0.92
N GLN A 75 -4.60 6.41 -0.43
CA GLN A 75 -3.74 7.24 0.41
C GLN A 75 -3.35 6.51 1.69
N ALA A 76 -4.30 5.91 2.41
CA ALA A 76 -4.03 5.14 3.61
C ALA A 76 -3.06 3.98 3.35
N HIS A 77 -3.24 3.26 2.24
CA HIS A 77 -2.36 2.16 1.85
C HIS A 77 -0.94 2.65 1.47
N LEU A 78 -0.82 3.79 0.79
CA LEU A 78 0.48 4.39 0.47
C LEU A 78 1.21 4.86 1.74
N GLN A 79 0.48 5.49 2.67
CA GLN A 79 1.02 5.93 3.95
C GLN A 79 1.53 4.74 4.77
N GLN A 80 0.72 3.69 4.89
CA GLN A 80 1.12 2.47 5.59
C GLN A 80 2.39 1.84 4.99
N ARG A 81 2.54 1.86 3.66
CA ARG A 81 3.76 1.36 3.00
C ARG A 81 4.96 2.27 3.25
N TYR A 82 4.76 3.58 3.23
CA TYR A 82 5.81 4.56 3.48
C TYR A 82 6.36 4.45 4.92
N ASP A 83 5.48 4.29 5.90
CA ASP A 83 5.85 4.20 7.31
C ASP A 83 6.61 2.92 7.66
N ARG A 84 6.36 1.83 6.91
CA ARG A 84 7.08 0.55 7.04
C ARG A 84 8.49 0.56 6.46
N ILE A 85 8.85 1.57 5.67
CA ILE A 85 10.21 1.69 5.14
C ILE A 85 11.04 2.37 6.23
N GLU A 86 12.11 1.73 6.69
CA GLU A 86 12.97 2.32 7.72
C GLU A 86 14.04 3.23 7.09
N ASP A 87 14.64 2.77 5.99
CA ASP A 87 15.74 3.44 5.30
C ASP A 87 15.27 4.72 4.58
N PRO A 88 15.83 5.90 4.90
CA PRO A 88 15.45 7.16 4.27
C PRO A 88 15.74 7.20 2.76
N ALA A 89 16.78 6.51 2.28
CA ALA A 89 17.07 6.43 0.84
C ALA A 89 15.97 5.66 0.11
N LYS A 90 15.48 4.56 0.71
CA LYS A 90 14.36 3.78 0.17
C LYS A 90 13.04 4.53 0.25
N LYS A 91 12.81 5.38 1.26
CA LYS A 91 11.65 6.28 1.33
C LYS A 91 11.65 7.27 0.17
N ALA A 92 12.80 7.91 -0.09
CA ALA A 92 12.95 8.83 -1.21
C ALA A 92 12.75 8.12 -2.57
N GLU A 93 13.31 6.92 -2.73
CA GLU A 93 13.12 6.11 -3.94
C GLU A 93 11.65 5.70 -4.13
N PHE A 94 10.95 5.34 -3.06
CA PHE A 94 9.52 5.01 -3.10
C PHE A 94 8.69 6.20 -3.60
N VAL A 95 8.92 7.39 -3.05
CA VAL A 95 8.23 8.62 -3.49
C VAL A 95 8.55 8.94 -4.94
N LYS A 96 9.83 8.82 -5.34
CA LYS A 96 10.24 9.02 -6.74
C LYS A 96 9.49 8.09 -7.70
N LYS A 97 9.45 6.78 -7.39
CA LYS A 97 8.73 5.78 -8.21
C LYS A 97 7.23 6.06 -8.28
N LEU A 98 6.61 6.55 -7.21
CA LEU A 98 5.21 6.95 -7.23
C LEU A 98 4.98 8.14 -8.17
N ASN A 99 5.83 9.15 -8.13
CA ASN A 99 5.75 10.31 -9.02
C ASN A 99 5.94 9.92 -10.50
N ASP A 100 6.93 9.07 -10.79
CA ASP A 100 7.18 8.57 -12.14
C ASP A 100 5.95 7.82 -12.69
N ARG A 101 5.34 6.96 -11.85
CA ARG A 101 4.12 6.23 -12.20
C ARG A 101 2.94 7.17 -12.44
N ALA A 102 2.71 8.13 -11.54
CA ALA A 102 1.61 9.08 -11.65
C ALA A 102 1.73 9.91 -12.93
N THR A 103 2.94 10.37 -13.26
CA THR A 103 3.25 11.10 -14.50
C THR A 103 2.95 10.25 -15.73
N GLY A 104 3.34 8.97 -15.74
CA GLY A 104 3.02 8.05 -16.83
C GLY A 104 1.51 7.85 -17.00
N MET A 105 0.77 7.67 -15.91
CA MET A 105 -0.68 7.53 -15.95
C MET A 105 -1.38 8.80 -16.45
N ALA A 106 -0.91 9.98 -16.05
CA ALA A 106 -1.45 11.25 -16.51
C ALA A 106 -1.31 11.39 -18.04
N LYS A 107 -0.14 11.04 -18.61
CA LYS A 107 0.08 11.05 -20.07
C LYS A 107 -0.89 10.11 -20.80
N HIS A 108 -1.13 8.92 -20.26
CA HIS A 108 -2.10 7.99 -20.86
C HIS A 108 -3.53 8.55 -20.82
N ALA A 109 -3.94 9.11 -19.68
CA ALA A 109 -5.25 9.73 -19.53
C ALA A 109 -5.42 10.92 -20.49
N GLU A 110 -4.38 11.73 -20.66
CA GLU A 110 -4.36 12.84 -21.60
C GLU A 110 -4.51 12.37 -23.06
N ALA A 111 -3.75 11.34 -23.46
CA ALA A 111 -3.87 10.77 -24.81
C ALA A 111 -5.28 10.22 -25.08
N MET A 112 -5.89 9.54 -24.10
CA MET A 112 -7.28 9.07 -24.20
C MET A 112 -8.26 10.23 -24.35
N LYS A 113 -8.07 11.29 -23.56
CA LYS A 113 -8.92 12.48 -23.62
C LYS A 113 -8.82 13.16 -24.98
N GLN A 114 -7.61 13.39 -25.49
CA GLN A 114 -7.38 13.99 -26.80
C GLN A 114 -8.01 13.16 -27.93
N PHE A 115 -7.87 11.82 -27.87
CA PHE A 115 -8.51 10.94 -28.84
C PHE A 115 -10.04 11.04 -28.80
N ALA A 116 -10.64 11.04 -27.60
CA ALA A 116 -12.08 11.17 -27.45
C ALA A 116 -12.58 12.52 -27.99
N GLU A 117 -11.93 13.63 -27.65
CA GLU A 117 -12.27 14.98 -28.12
C GLU A 117 -12.16 15.12 -29.65
N ALA A 118 -11.16 14.49 -30.26
CA ALA A 118 -10.99 14.51 -31.72
C ALA A 118 -12.03 13.68 -32.50
N ASN A 119 -12.81 12.85 -31.80
CA ASN A 119 -13.83 11.97 -32.41
C ASN A 119 -15.25 12.25 -31.86
N GLN A 120 -15.45 13.41 -31.23
CA GLN A 120 -16.76 13.96 -30.86
C GLN A 120 -17.28 14.90 -31.94
#